data_AF-A0A972ATX5-F1
#
_entry.id   AF-A0A972ATX5-F1
#
_cell.length_a   1.000
_cell.length_b   1.000
_cell.length_c   1.000
_cell.angle_alpha   90.00
_cell.angle_beta   90.00
_cell.angle_gamma   90.00
#
_symmetry.space_group_name_H-M   'P 1'
#
loop_
_entity.id
_entity.type
_entity.pdbx_description
1 polymer ?
#
loop_
_entity_poly.entity_id
_entity_poly.type
_entity_poly.pdbx_seq_one_letter_code
_entity_poly.pdbx_strand_id
1 'polypeptide(L)'
;PDNHFDFVLMVTTICFVDDVEQALRESHRVLKPGGFLILGFIDRDSFLGQKYSKDKLQNVFYRDATFYSPGEVKQYLQQANFSHFEFRQTLFNPLENIKAVEPVKEGYGEGSFVVLRAQKLENNELN
;
A
#
# COMPACT_ATOMS: atom_id res chain seq x y z
N PRO A 1 17.45 -3.92 -13.37
CA PRO A 1 17.13 -4.48 -14.71
C PRO A 1 15.62 -4.49 -14.93
N ASP A 2 15.17 -4.26 -16.17
CA ASP A 2 13.76 -4.31 -16.56
C ASP A 2 13.24 -5.76 -16.50
N ASN A 3 11.96 -5.94 -16.17
CA ASN A 3 11.28 -7.24 -16.20
C ASN A 3 12.07 -8.38 -15.51
N HIS A 4 12.60 -8.11 -14.31
CA HIS A 4 13.52 -9.01 -13.64
C HIS A 4 12.92 -9.70 -12.43
N PHE A 5 12.03 -9.02 -11.71
CA PHE A 5 11.48 -9.53 -10.46
C PHE A 5 10.08 -10.08 -10.65
N ASP A 6 9.79 -11.18 -9.96
CA ASP A 6 8.44 -11.77 -9.91
C ASP A 6 7.51 -10.96 -9.00
N PHE A 7 8.07 -10.29 -7.97
CA PHE A 7 7.33 -9.36 -7.13
C PHE A 7 8.20 -8.21 -6.60
N VAL A 8 7.54 -7.13 -6.21
CA VAL A 8 8.09 -5.98 -5.48
C VAL A 8 7.24 -5.79 -4.22
N LEU A 9 7.89 -5.54 -3.08
CA LEU A 9 7.23 -5.33 -1.79
C LEU A 9 7.60 -3.95 -1.25
N MET A 10 6.59 -3.16 -0.87
CA MET A 10 6.75 -1.89 -0.15
C MET A 10 5.89 -1.90 1.10
N VAL A 11 6.51 -2.01 2.28
CA VAL A 11 5.80 -1.92 3.57
C VAL A 11 6.14 -0.59 4.21
N THR A 12 5.11 0.20 4.53
CA THR A 12 5.21 1.54 5.12
C THR A 12 6.23 2.43 4.40
N THR A 13 6.38 2.25 3.08
CA THR A 13 7.37 2.98 2.26
C THR A 13 6.70 4.01 1.37
N ILE A 14 5.53 3.69 0.80
CA ILE A 14 4.78 4.58 -0.10
C ILE A 14 4.43 5.94 0.56
N CYS A 15 4.32 5.97 1.89
CA CYS A 15 4.07 7.19 2.65
C CYS A 15 5.27 8.15 2.70
N PHE A 16 6.47 7.74 2.27
CA PHE A 16 7.73 8.47 2.47
C PHE A 16 8.52 8.71 1.18
N VAL A 17 7.99 8.29 0.04
CA VAL A 17 8.63 8.59 -1.25
C VAL A 17 8.33 10.02 -1.65
N ASP A 18 9.32 10.69 -2.26
CA ASP A 18 9.15 12.07 -2.74
C ASP A 18 8.14 12.16 -3.90
N ASP A 19 8.13 11.16 -4.78
CA ASP A 19 7.21 11.05 -5.92
C ASP A 19 6.62 9.62 -5.96
N VAL A 20 5.35 9.51 -5.55
CA VAL A 20 4.62 8.25 -5.53
C VAL A 20 4.41 7.68 -6.93
N GLU A 21 4.14 8.51 -7.93
CA GLU A 21 3.91 8.03 -9.27
C GLU A 21 5.21 7.47 -9.87
N GLN A 22 6.34 8.14 -9.64
CA GLN A 22 7.65 7.66 -10.10
C GLN A 22 8.00 6.33 -9.43
N ALA A 23 7.79 6.21 -8.12
CA ALA A 23 8.05 4.96 -7.40
C ALA A 23 7.22 3.79 -7.94
N LEU A 24 5.95 4.03 -8.26
CA LEU A 24 5.06 3.01 -8.83
C LEU A 24 5.42 2.67 -10.29
N ARG A 25 5.75 3.65 -11.12
CA ARG A 25 6.26 3.43 -12.49
C ARG A 25 7.53 2.59 -12.48
N GLU A 26 8.43 2.86 -11.54
CA GLU A 26 9.68 2.12 -11.41
C GLU A 26 9.44 0.68 -10.95
N SER A 27 8.52 0.49 -10.01
CA SER A 27 8.07 -0.84 -9.59
C SER A 27 7.50 -1.62 -10.78
N HIS A 28 6.68 -0.98 -11.61
CA HIS A 28 6.14 -1.58 -12.83
C HIS A 28 7.25 -1.95 -13.83
N ARG A 29 8.27 -1.10 -14.01
CA ARG A 29 9.38 -1.33 -14.95
C ARG A 29 10.20 -2.57 -14.57
N VAL A 30 10.50 -2.75 -13.29
CA VAL A 30 11.36 -3.85 -12.81
C VAL A 30 10.62 -5.18 -12.68
N LEU A 31 9.29 -5.17 -12.58
CA LEU A 31 8.45 -6.37 -12.53
C LEU A 31 8.36 -7.06 -13.89
N LYS A 32 8.43 -8.39 -13.90
CA LYS A 32 8.07 -9.20 -15.08
C LYS A 32 6.59 -9.00 -15.45
N PRO A 33 6.20 -9.20 -16.72
CA PRO A 33 4.79 -9.40 -17.07
C PRO A 33 4.18 -10.50 -16.21
N GLY A 34 2.97 -10.27 -15.68
CA GLY A 34 2.30 -11.16 -14.73
C GLY A 34 2.78 -11.04 -13.27
N GLY A 35 3.86 -10.29 -13.01
CA GLY A 35 4.41 -10.09 -11.67
C GLY A 35 3.58 -9.15 -10.78
N PHE A 36 3.87 -9.15 -9.48
CA PHE A 36 3.03 -8.47 -8.48
C PHE A 36 3.75 -7.36 -7.71
N LEU A 37 3.07 -6.24 -7.53
CA LEU A 37 3.42 -5.24 -6.52
C LEU A 37 2.55 -5.46 -5.28
N ILE A 38 3.18 -5.55 -4.12
CA ILE A 38 2.51 -5.69 -2.82
C ILE A 38 2.83 -4.45 -1.98
N LEU A 39 1.80 -3.72 -1.59
CA LEU A 39 1.91 -2.52 -0.77
C LEU A 39 1.27 -2.76 0.59
N GLY A 40 1.98 -2.47 1.68
CA GLY A 40 1.44 -2.47 3.04
C GLY A 40 1.50 -1.06 3.63
N PHE A 41 0.38 -0.51 4.08
CA PHE A 41 0.33 0.86 4.63
C PHE A 41 -0.80 1.02 5.66
N ILE A 42 -0.71 2.09 6.44
CA ILE A 42 -1.77 2.48 7.36
C ILE A 42 -2.82 3.25 6.56
N ASP A 43 -4.07 2.77 6.60
CA ASP A 43 -5.20 3.46 5.98
C ASP A 43 -5.42 4.79 6.70
N ARG A 44 -5.32 5.91 5.98
CA ARG A 44 -5.56 7.26 6.51
C ARG A 44 -6.88 7.36 7.27
N ASP A 45 -7.93 6.72 6.77
CA ASP A 45 -9.29 6.90 7.26
C ASP A 45 -9.59 5.99 8.48
N SER A 46 -8.68 5.06 8.78
CA SER A 46 -8.76 4.18 9.95
C SER A 46 -8.47 4.90 11.28
N PHE A 47 -8.75 4.24 12.41
CA PHE A 47 -8.50 4.84 13.73
C PHE A 47 -7.01 5.13 13.97
N LEU A 48 -6.07 4.27 13.54
CA LEU A 48 -4.63 4.58 13.64
C LEU A 48 -4.23 5.67 12.65
N GLY A 49 -4.74 5.64 11.42
CA GLY A 49 -4.48 6.68 10.42
C GLY A 49 -4.87 8.05 10.92
N GLN A 50 -6.06 8.18 11.52
CA GLN A 50 -6.53 9.42 12.13
C GLN A 50 -5.72 9.82 13.36
N LYS A 51 -5.34 8.86 14.24
CA LYS A 51 -4.48 9.13 15.41
C LYS A 51 -3.12 9.67 14.96
N TYR A 52 -2.45 8.99 14.05
CA TYR A 52 -1.12 9.39 13.57
C TYR A 52 -1.14 10.68 12.75
N SER A 53 -2.23 10.93 12.01
CA SER A 53 -2.40 12.19 11.28
C SER A 53 -2.58 13.39 12.22
N LYS A 54 -3.24 13.22 13.37
CA LYS A 54 -3.39 14.27 14.39
C LYS A 54 -2.09 14.52 15.15
N ASP A 55 -1.36 13.45 15.47
CA ASP A 55 -0.11 13.51 16.24
C ASP A 55 1.13 13.77 15.35
N LYS A 56 0.92 14.04 14.05
CA LYS A 56 1.94 14.12 13.02
C LYS A 56 3.07 15.11 13.33
N LEU A 57 2.74 16.26 13.95
CA LEU A 57 3.71 17.27 14.36
C LEU A 57 4.54 16.87 15.59
N GLN A 58 4.04 15.94 16.41
CA GLN A 58 4.70 15.48 17.64
C GLN A 58 5.51 14.20 17.41
N ASN A 59 5.32 13.52 16.27
CA ASN A 59 5.99 12.27 15.97
C ASN A 59 7.03 12.48 14.85
N VAL A 60 8.31 12.37 15.23
CA VAL A 60 9.47 12.52 14.32
C VAL A 60 9.42 11.60 13.09
N PHE A 61 8.73 10.46 13.19
CA PHE A 61 8.59 9.52 12.07
C PHE A 61 7.44 9.84 11.13
N TYR A 62 6.40 10.53 11.59
CA TYR A 62 5.22 10.82 10.75
C TYR A 62 5.17 12.24 10.24
N ARG A 63 5.99 13.14 10.76
CA ARG A 63 6.01 14.56 10.36
C ARG A 63 6.00 14.76 8.85
N ASP A 64 6.82 13.98 8.16
CA ASP A 64 7.04 14.10 6.72
C ASP A 64 6.27 13.00 5.93
N ALA A 65 5.46 12.17 6.59
CA ALA A 65 4.71 11.07 5.97
C ALA A 65 3.44 11.55 5.26
N THR A 66 3.15 11.06 4.06
CA THR A 66 1.83 11.23 3.43
C THR A 66 0.96 10.01 3.73
N PHE A 67 -0.17 10.22 4.41
CA PHE A 67 -1.16 9.17 4.66
C PHE A 67 -2.14 9.10 3.49
N TYR A 68 -2.31 7.90 2.93
CA TYR A 68 -3.21 7.63 1.82
C TYR A 68 -4.37 6.74 2.26
N SER A 69 -5.53 6.93 1.65
CA SER A 69 -6.60 5.94 1.72
C SER A 69 -6.33 4.80 0.72
N PRO A 70 -6.89 3.59 0.93
CA PRO A 70 -6.79 2.49 -0.03
C PRO A 70 -7.33 2.84 -1.42
N GLY A 71 -8.33 3.72 -1.49
CA GLY A 71 -8.87 4.23 -2.76
C GLY A 71 -7.86 5.06 -3.54
N GLU A 72 -7.16 5.99 -2.87
CA GLU A 72 -6.13 6.83 -3.50
C GLU A 72 -4.96 5.98 -4.03
N VAL A 73 -4.47 5.03 -3.22
CA VAL A 73 -3.37 4.14 -3.64
C VAL A 73 -3.79 3.31 -4.86
N LYS A 74 -5.03 2.81 -4.89
CA LYS A 74 -5.57 2.11 -6.06
C LYS A 74 -5.58 2.98 -7.30
N GLN A 75 -5.98 4.26 -7.19
CA GLN A 75 -6.00 5.19 -8.32
C GLN A 75 -4.59 5.43 -8.88
N TYR A 76 -3.61 5.66 -8.02
CA TYR A 76 -2.21 5.81 -8.44
C TYR A 76 -1.68 4.55 -9.15
N LEU A 77 -2.03 3.36 -8.64
CA LEU A 77 -1.64 2.10 -9.27
C LEU A 77 -2.28 1.90 -10.64
N GLN A 78 -3.56 2.28 -10.81
CA GLN A 78 -4.23 2.24 -12.10
C GLN A 78 -3.54 3.17 -13.11
N GLN A 79 -3.15 4.38 -12.69
CA GLN A 79 -2.37 5.31 -13.52
C GLN A 79 -0.98 4.77 -13.87
N ALA A 80 -0.41 3.92 -13.01
CA ALA A 80 0.84 3.21 -13.25
C ALA A 80 0.67 1.88 -14.00
N ASN A 81 -0.49 1.64 -14.62
CA ASN A 81 -0.83 0.44 -15.42
C ASN A 81 -0.83 -0.89 -14.64
N PHE A 82 -1.12 -0.86 -13.35
CA PHE A 82 -1.42 -2.08 -12.59
C PHE A 82 -2.91 -2.43 -12.65
N SER A 83 -3.21 -3.71 -12.48
CA SER A 83 -4.57 -4.30 -12.51
C SER A 83 -4.72 -5.40 -11.44
N HIS A 84 -5.83 -6.16 -11.49
CA HIS A 84 -6.12 -7.32 -10.62
C HIS A 84 -5.85 -7.08 -9.13
N PHE A 85 -6.52 -6.08 -8.57
CA PHE A 85 -6.33 -5.64 -7.20
C PHE A 85 -6.96 -6.59 -6.18
N GLU A 86 -6.17 -7.00 -5.20
CA GLU A 86 -6.64 -7.72 -4.01
C GLU A 86 -6.26 -6.98 -2.73
N PHE A 87 -7.18 -6.97 -1.77
CA PHE A 87 -7.00 -6.26 -0.50
C PHE A 87 -7.12 -7.22 0.69
N ARG A 88 -6.28 -6.97 1.70
CA ARG A 88 -6.33 -7.59 3.02
C ARG A 88 -6.16 -6.51 4.09
N GLN A 89 -6.69 -6.74 5.28
CA GLN A 89 -6.62 -5.80 6.38
C GLN A 89 -6.43 -6.50 7.73
N THR A 90 -5.79 -5.79 8.66
CA THR A 90 -5.57 -6.20 10.06
C THR A 90 -5.42 -4.96 10.96
N LEU A 91 -5.10 -5.17 12.24
CA LEU A 91 -5.08 -4.16 13.31
C LEU A 91 -6.45 -3.50 13.52
N PHE A 92 -7.37 -4.23 14.14
CA PHE A 92 -8.75 -3.78 14.40
C PHE A 92 -8.89 -3.09 15.76
N ASN A 93 -7.90 -3.26 16.64
CA ASN A 93 -7.89 -2.73 18.00
C ASN A 93 -6.77 -1.71 18.22
N PRO A 94 -6.93 -0.74 19.15
CA PRO A 94 -5.83 0.11 19.62
C PRO A 94 -4.60 -0.71 19.98
N LEU A 95 -3.41 -0.23 19.57
CA LEU A 95 -2.16 -0.99 19.71
C LEU A 95 -1.89 -1.40 21.15
N GLU A 96 -2.29 -0.57 22.12
CA GLU A 96 -2.12 -0.81 23.55
C GLU A 96 -2.95 -2.02 24.06
N ASN A 97 -3.98 -2.40 23.31
CA ASN A 97 -4.91 -3.49 23.66
C ASN A 97 -4.57 -4.81 22.95
N ILE A 98 -3.63 -4.80 22.00
CA ILE A 98 -3.25 -6.00 21.23
C ILE A 98 -2.35 -6.90 22.10
N LYS A 99 -2.81 -8.12 22.39
CA LYS A 99 -2.08 -9.11 23.20
C LYS A 99 -1.65 -10.37 22.43
N ALA A 100 -2.12 -10.50 21.20
CA ALA A 100 -1.82 -11.61 20.30
C ALA A 100 -1.83 -11.09 18.85
N VAL A 101 -1.45 -11.93 17.89
CA VAL A 101 -1.53 -11.59 16.47
C VAL A 101 -2.99 -11.33 16.12
N GLU A 102 -3.29 -10.12 15.63
CA GLU A 102 -4.61 -9.75 15.14
C GLU A 102 -4.95 -10.56 13.88
N PRO A 103 -6.24 -10.92 13.67
CA PRO A 103 -6.64 -11.67 12.51
C PRO A 103 -6.38 -10.88 11.21
N VAL A 104 -6.37 -11.58 10.08
CA VAL A 104 -6.38 -10.97 8.74
C VAL A 104 -7.76 -11.20 8.13
N LYS A 105 -8.36 -10.13 7.60
CA LYS A 105 -9.63 -10.17 6.86
C LYS A 105 -9.42 -9.74 5.42
N GLU A 106 -10.34 -10.13 4.54
CA GLU A 106 -10.41 -9.60 3.18
C GLU A 106 -10.90 -8.14 3.17
N GLY A 107 -10.54 -7.41 2.11
CA GLY A 107 -10.96 -6.02 1.92
C GLY A 107 -10.16 -5.00 2.74
N TYR A 108 -10.75 -3.83 2.93
CA TYR A 108 -10.22 -2.70 3.71
C TYR A 108 -11.37 -1.90 4.35
N GLY A 109 -11.06 -0.93 5.21
CA GLY A 109 -12.02 0.01 5.81
C GLY A 109 -12.45 -0.30 7.25
N GLU A 110 -12.01 -1.44 7.82
CA GLU A 110 -12.22 -1.78 9.24
C GLU A 110 -10.88 -1.77 9.99
N GLY A 111 -9.89 -2.50 9.45
CA GLY A 111 -8.55 -2.59 10.03
C GLY A 111 -7.69 -1.40 9.66
N SER A 112 -6.75 -1.05 10.55
CA SER A 112 -5.86 0.10 10.34
C SER A 112 -4.71 -0.16 9.38
N PHE A 113 -4.26 -1.40 9.25
CA PHE A 113 -3.20 -1.76 8.31
C PHE A 113 -3.79 -2.52 7.13
N VAL A 114 -3.55 -2.00 5.93
CA VAL A 114 -4.05 -2.55 4.67
C VAL A 114 -2.88 -3.05 3.84
N VAL A 115 -3.08 -4.23 3.25
CA VAL A 115 -2.21 -4.79 2.22
C VAL A 115 -2.99 -4.80 0.90
N LEU A 116 -2.39 -4.20 -0.13
CA LEU A 116 -2.91 -4.16 -1.50
C LEU A 116 -1.92 -4.91 -2.39
N ARG A 117 -2.38 -5.97 -3.07
CA ARG A 117 -1.65 -6.62 -4.16
C ARG A 117 -2.20 -6.14 -5.50
N ALA A 118 -1.32 -5.74 -6.41
CA ALA A 118 -1.67 -5.39 -7.78
C ALA A 118 -0.76 -6.11 -8.76
N GLN A 119 -1.26 -6.42 -9.94
CA GLN A 119 -0.55 -7.19 -10.97
C GLN A 119 -0.14 -6.29 -12.14
N LYS A 120 1.06 -6.51 -12.67
CA LYS A 120 1.44 -6.01 -13.99
C LYS A 120 0.89 -6.95 -15.04
N LEU A 121 0.01 -6.45 -15.93
CA LEU A 121 -0.60 -7.25 -16.99
C LEU A 121 0.44 -7.89 -17.91
N GLU A 122 0.08 -9.00 -18.52
CA GLU A 122 0.85 -9.53 -19.65
C GLU A 122 0.67 -8.62 -20.88
N ASN A 123 1.70 -8.55 -21.74
CA ASN A 123 1.66 -7.72 -22.95
C ASN A 123 0.50 -8.10 -23.90
N ASN A 124 -0.10 -9.28 -23.73
CA ASN A 124 -1.15 -9.80 -24.58
C ASN A 124 -2.58 -9.42 -24.11
N GLU A 125 -2.72 -8.88 -22.89
CA GLU A 125 -4.00 -8.48 -22.30
C GLU A 125 -4.31 -6.98 -22.48
N LEU A 126 -3.46 -6.27 -23.24
CA LEU A 126 -3.58 -4.84 -23.57
C LEU A 126 -4.26 -4.56 -24.92
N ASN A 127 -4.82 -5.60 -25.58
CA ASN A 127 -5.49 -5.52 -26.88
C ASN A 127 -7.02 -5.54 -26.76
#